data_AF-A0A419SRM0-F1
#
_entry.id   AF-A0A419SRM0-F1
#
_cell.length_a   1.000
_cell.length_b   1.000
_cell.length_c   1.000
_cell.angle_alpha   90.00
_cell.angle_beta   90.00
_cell.angle_gamma   90.00
#
_symmetry.space_group_name_H-M   'P 1'
#
loop_
_entity.id
_entity.type
_entity.pdbx_description
1 polymer ?
#
loop_
_entity_poly.entity_id
_entity_poly.type
_entity_poly.pdbx_seq_one_letter_code
_entity_poly.pdbx_strand_id
1 'polypeptide(L)' 'MELQSKFLSHSSTFTLQAAKQQGKSIGRPRKTDDNLQRAFQMYDSKKYTLYDIKEATGISKSTLYRYLDDRARSLSEENE' A
#
# COMPACT_ATOMS: atom_id res chain seq x y z
N MET A 1 28.50 -26.44 18.02
CA MET A 1 27.33 -25.58 18.33
C MET A 1 27.02 -24.56 17.24
N GLU A 2 27.98 -24.03 16.47
CA GLU A 2 27.68 -23.00 15.45
C GLU A 2 26.69 -23.39 14.34
N LEU A 3 26.71 -24.66 13.92
CA LEU A 3 25.86 -25.12 12.80
C LEU A 3 24.37 -25.12 13.17
N GLN A 4 24.05 -25.50 14.41
CA GLN A 4 22.68 -25.53 14.93
C GLN A 4 22.10 -24.11 15.04
N SER A 5 22.91 -23.15 15.48
CA SER A 5 22.52 -21.75 15.58
C SER A 5 22.24 -21.12 14.22
N LYS A 6 23.05 -21.44 13.19
CA LYS A 6 22.83 -20.99 11.81
C LYS A 6 21.52 -21.53 11.24
N PHE A 7 21.21 -22.79 11.50
CA PHE A 7 19.96 -23.42 11.06
C PHE A 7 18.73 -22.79 11.72
N LEU A 8 18.80 -22.54 13.04
CA LEU A 8 17.72 -21.84 13.76
C LEU A 8 17.45 -20.45 13.17
N SER A 9 18.51 -19.69 12.87
CA SER A 9 18.41 -18.35 12.28
C SER A 9 17.80 -18.35 10.87
N HIS A 10 18.17 -19.34 10.04
CA HIS A 10 17.65 -19.45 8.67
C HIS A 10 16.22 -20.00 8.59
N SER A 11 15.70 -20.67 9.63
CA SER A 11 14.32 -21.17 9.64
C SER A 11 13.28 -20.05 9.37
N SER A 12 13.53 -18.83 9.88
CA SER A 12 12.71 -17.65 9.64
C SER A 12 12.78 -17.16 8.19
N THR A 13 13.91 -17.30 7.50
CA THR A 13 14.02 -16.92 6.08
C THR A 13 13.33 -17.93 5.18
N PHE A 14 13.44 -19.22 5.50
CA PHE A 14 12.75 -20.28 4.76
C PHE A 14 11.23 -20.19 4.89
N THR A 15 10.70 -19.90 6.08
CA THR A 15 9.26 -19.70 6.29
C THR A 15 8.74 -18.46 5.55
N LEU A 16 9.48 -17.35 5.55
CA LEU A 16 9.15 -16.17 4.75
C LEU A 16 9.20 -16.46 3.24
N GLN A 17 10.21 -17.20 2.77
CA GLN A 17 10.31 -17.61 1.37
C GLN A 17 9.14 -18.51 0.94
N ALA A 18 8.76 -19.48 1.78
CA ALA A 18 7.60 -20.34 1.54
C ALA A 18 6.29 -19.55 1.50
N ALA A 19 6.08 -18.60 2.42
CA ALA A 19 4.92 -17.72 2.42
C ALA A 19 4.86 -16.82 1.17
N LYS A 20 6.01 -16.34 0.70
CA LYS A 20 6.13 -15.57 -0.55
C LYS A 20 5.75 -16.42 -1.77
N GLN A 21 6.20 -17.67 -1.83
CA GLN A 21 5.87 -18.61 -2.91
C GLN A 21 4.38 -18.97 -2.95
N GLN A 22 3.71 -18.96 -1.79
CA GLN A 22 2.25 -19.15 -1.69
C GLN A 22 1.44 -17.90 -2.07
N GLY A 23 2.10 -16.83 -2.54
CA GLY A 23 1.43 -15.59 -2.96
C GLY A 23 0.93 -14.73 -1.80
N LYS A 24 1.30 -15.03 -0.55
CA LYS A 24 0.90 -14.23 0.60
C LYS A 24 1.73 -12.94 0.60
N SER A 25 1.06 -11.79 0.63
CA SER A 25 1.75 -10.50 0.71
C SER A 25 2.45 -10.39 2.07
N ILE A 26 3.78 -10.44 2.05
CA ILE A 26 4.61 -10.24 3.24
C ILE A 26 4.82 -8.72 3.44
N GLY A 27 4.68 -8.25 4.68
CA GLY A 27 4.88 -6.84 5.05
C GLY A 27 3.61 -6.17 5.58
N ARG A 28 3.64 -4.84 5.70
CA ARG A 28 2.47 -4.08 6.19
C ARG A 28 1.34 -4.20 5.16
N PRO A 29 0.13 -4.63 5.56
CA PRO A 29 -1.01 -4.70 4.65
C PRO A 29 -1.26 -3.32 4.04
N ARG A 30 -1.49 -3.28 2.73
CA ARG A 30 -1.86 -2.04 2.05
C ARG A 30 -3.24 -1.60 2.55
N LYS A 31 -3.48 -0.29 2.51
CA LYS A 31 -4.83 0.24 2.74
C LYS A 31 -5.77 -0.34 1.69
N THR A 32 -7.02 -0.59 2.07
CA THR A 32 -8.02 -1.18 1.18
C THR A 32 -8.31 -0.25 0.00
N ASP A 33 -8.50 -0.85 -1.18
CA ASP A 33 -8.72 -0.09 -2.42
C ASP A 33 -10.03 0.71 -2.39
N ASP A 34 -11.06 0.21 -1.71
CA ASP A 34 -12.36 0.90 -1.55
C ASP A 34 -12.22 2.28 -0.88
N ASN A 35 -11.38 2.37 0.15
CA ASN A 35 -11.16 3.62 0.87
C ASN A 35 -10.36 4.63 0.03
N LEU A 36 -9.46 4.14 -0.83
CA LEU A 36 -8.74 4.98 -1.79
C LEU A 36 -9.70 5.53 -2.85
N GLN A 37 -10.55 4.68 -3.44
CA GLN A 37 -11.54 5.11 -4.43
C GLN A 37 -12.49 6.17 -3.87
N ARG A 38 -13.00 5.95 -2.65
CA ARG A 38 -13.83 6.95 -1.96
C ARG A 38 -13.08 8.25 -1.70
N ALA A 39 -11.81 8.17 -1.29
CA ALA A 39 -10.98 9.35 -1.07
C ALA A 39 -10.76 10.15 -2.37
N PHE A 40 -10.56 9.48 -3.51
CA PHE A 40 -10.46 10.14 -4.81
C PHE A 40 -11.76 10.84 -5.19
N GLN A 41 -12.91 10.17 -5.05
CA GLN A 41 -14.22 10.79 -5.34
C GLN A 41 -14.46 12.05 -4.50
N MET A 42 -14.16 11.99 -3.20
CA MET A 42 -14.29 13.15 -2.33
C MET A 42 -13.31 14.27 -2.72
N TYR A 43 -12.06 13.94 -3.05
CA TYR A 43 -11.06 14.91 -3.48
C TYR A 43 -11.38 15.56 -4.84
N ASP A 44 -11.86 14.78 -5.80
CA ASP A 44 -12.22 15.22 -7.14
C ASP A 44 -13.49 16.08 -7.11
N SER A 45 -14.40 15.85 -6.16
CA SER A 45 -15.60 16.69 -5.97
C SER A 45 -15.30 18.13 -5.54
N LYS A 46 -14.11 18.40 -4.98
CA LYS A 46 -13.69 19.69 -4.41
C LYS A 46 -14.61 20.28 -3.32
N LYS A 47 -15.54 19.48 -2.78
CA LYS A 47 -16.50 19.88 -1.73
C LYS A 47 -16.02 19.62 -0.30
N TYR A 48 -14.99 18.79 -0.14
CA TYR A 48 -14.52 18.33 1.16
C TYR A 48 -13.09 18.79 1.39
N THR A 49 -12.75 19.09 2.65
CA THR A 49 -11.37 19.39 3.02
C THR A 49 -10.55 18.10 3.13
N LEU A 50 -9.22 18.23 3.12
CA LEU A 50 -8.32 17.09 3.34
C LEU A 50 -8.50 16.46 4.73
N TYR A 51 -8.97 17.24 5.70
CA TYR A 51 -9.30 16.73 7.03
C TYR A 51 -10.56 15.84 6.97
N ASP A 52 -11.63 16.31 6.33
CA ASP A 52 -12.88 15.54 6.18
C ASP A 52 -12.65 14.23 5.42
N ILE A 53 -11.82 14.26 4.37
CA ILE A 53 -11.44 13.07 3.61
C ILE A 53 -10.70 12.08 4.50
N LYS A 54 -9.77 12.55 5.34
CA LYS A 54 -9.03 11.70 6.26
C LYS A 54 -9.95 11.07 7.30
N GLU A 55 -10.87 11.82 7.88
CA GLU A 55 -11.81 11.29 8.89
C GLU A 55 -12.79 10.29 8.27
N ALA A 56 -13.25 10.52 7.04
CA ALA A 56 -14.20 9.63 6.37
C ALA A 56 -13.58 8.33 5.82
N THR A 57 -12.31 8.35 5.41
CA THR A 57 -11.66 7.25 4.66
C THR A 57 -10.45 6.64 5.36
N GLY A 58 -9.93 7.30 6.40
CA GLY A 58 -8.67 6.94 7.06
C GLY A 58 -7.43 7.14 6.17
N ILE A 59 -7.55 7.78 5.00
CA ILE A 59 -6.42 8.06 4.10
C ILE A 59 -5.74 9.37 4.53
N SER A 60 -4.43 9.34 4.77
CA SER A 60 -3.68 10.57 5.08
C SER A 60 -3.47 11.42 3.83
N LYS A 61 -3.28 12.73 4.02
CA LYS A 61 -2.88 13.66 2.95
C LYS A 61 -1.70 13.15 2.12
N SER A 62 -0.65 12.66 2.77
CA SER A 62 0.53 12.09 2.10
C SER A 62 0.20 10.87 1.25
N THR A 63 -0.68 9.99 1.74
CA THR A 63 -1.11 8.81 1.00
C THR A 63 -1.93 9.23 -0.21
N LEU A 64 -2.91 10.12 -0.02
CA LEU A 64 -3.78 10.62 -1.10
C LEU A 64 -2.95 11.22 -2.24
N TYR A 65 -2.00 12.11 -1.94
CA TYR A 65 -1.19 12.74 -2.99
C TYR A 65 -0.26 11.76 -3.71
N ARG A 66 0.34 10.80 -3.00
CA ARG A 66 1.16 9.78 -3.66
C ARG A 66 0.37 9.06 -4.75
N TYR A 67 -0.86 8.65 -4.45
CA TYR A 67 -1.69 7.97 -5.44
C TYR A 67 -2.22 8.90 -6.55
N LEU A 68 -2.45 10.19 -6.25
CA LEU A 68 -2.84 11.16 -7.28
C LEU A 68 -1.70 11.44 -8.26
N ASP A 69 -0.46 11.47 -7.78
CA ASP A 69 0.75 11.60 -8.61
C ASP A 69 0.96 10.36 -9.48
N ASP A 70 0.82 9.16 -8.89
CA ASP A 70 0.83 7.89 -9.65
C ASP A 70 -0.25 7.89 -10.75
N ARG A 71 -1.47 8.37 -10.45
CA ARG A 71 -2.57 8.53 -11.42
C ARG A 71 -2.23 9.52 -12.53
N ALA A 72 -1.61 10.65 -12.20
CA ALA A 72 -1.23 11.67 -13.17
C ALA A 72 -0.18 11.15 -14.15
N ARG A 73 0.79 10.38 -13.65
CA ARG A 73 1.84 9.75 -14.47
C ARG A 73 1.29 8.71 -15.45
N SER A 74 0.35 7.86 -15.02
CA SER A 74 -0.29 6.90 -15.93
C SER A 74 -1.10 7.60 -17.04
N LEU A 75 -1.73 8.74 -16.75
CA LEU A 75 -2.48 9.52 -17.74
C LEU A 75 -1.56 10.16 -18.80
N SER A 76 -0.34 10.57 -18.44
CA SER A 76 0.61 11.09 -19.43
C SER A 76 1.13 10.01 -20.39
N GLU A 77 1.31 8.78 -19.89
CA GLU A 77 1.82 7.64 -20.68
C GLU A 77 0.80 7.11 -21.71
N GLU A 78 -0.49 7.36 -21.52
CA GLU A 78 -1.55 6.97 -22.47
C GLU A 78 -1.80 8.00 -23.59
N ASN A 79 -1.27 9.22 -23.46
CA ASN A 79 -1.45 10.30 -24.44
C ASN A 79 -0.25 10.48 -25.38
N GLU A 80 0.69 9.54 -25.36
CA GLU A 80 1.88 9.48 -26.21
C GLU A 80 1.84 8.23 -27.11
#